data_AF-A0AAU5AHL0-F1
#
_entry.id   AF-A0AAU5AHL0-F1
#
_cell.length_a   1.000
_cell.length_b   1.000
_cell.length_c   1.000
_cell.angle_alpha   90.00
_cell.angle_beta   90.00
_cell.angle_gamma   90.00
#
_symmetry.space_group_name_H-M   'P 1'
#
loop_
_entity.id
_entity.type
_entity.pdbx_description
1 polymer ?
#
loop_
_entity_poly.entity_id
_entity_poly.type
_entity_poly.pdbx_seq_one_letter_code
_entity_poly.pdbx_strand_id
1 'polypeptide(L)' 'METEQVLAFHHTRPAHPVHYAGYRCQHDTDWIADKTRWGLSIDATERNALDRQLADCPDQPITVTLAR' A
#
# COMPACT_ATOMS: atom_id res chain seq x y z
N MET A 1 -17.86 -5.35 12.85
CA MET A 1 -18.23 -4.01 12.33
C MET A 1 -17.09 -3.09 12.70
N GLU A 2 -16.71 -2.16 11.81
CA GLU A 2 -15.46 -1.37 11.74
C GLU A 2 -14.44 -2.04 10.81
N THR A 3 -14.74 -2.15 9.50
CA THR A 3 -14.69 -1.12 8.44
C THR A 3 -13.25 -0.80 8.04
N GLU A 4 -12.88 -1.35 6.88
CA GLU A 4 -11.65 -1.14 6.12
C GLU A 4 -11.30 0.35 5.97
N GLN A 5 -10.02 0.69 6.19
CA GLN A 5 -9.48 1.98 5.79
C GLN A 5 -8.69 1.81 4.49
N VAL A 6 -9.23 2.36 3.40
CA VAL A 6 -8.57 2.46 2.10
C VAL A 6 -8.03 3.88 1.98
N LEU A 7 -6.71 4.02 1.90
CA LEU A 7 -6.05 5.28 1.51
C LEU A 7 -6.33 5.52 0.03
N ALA A 8 -7.35 6.32 -0.27
CA ALA A 8 -7.66 6.73 -1.63
C ALA A 8 -6.64 7.76 -2.13
N PHE A 9 -5.82 7.40 -3.12
CA PHE A 9 -4.98 8.36 -3.85
C PHE A 9 -5.52 8.51 -5.28
N HIS A 10 -6.40 9.48 -5.47
CA HIS A 10 -6.87 9.86 -6.80
C HIS A 10 -5.78 10.62 -7.57
N HIS A 11 -5.20 10.02 -8.62
CA HIS A 11 -4.80 10.71 -9.85
C HIS A 11 -4.55 9.72 -11.01
N THR A 12 -5.26 9.86 -12.11
CA THR A 12 -5.13 9.06 -13.34
C THR A 12 -3.84 9.40 -14.10
N ARG A 13 -2.81 8.55 -14.02
CA ARG A 13 -1.65 8.53 -14.93
C ARG A 13 -1.51 7.15 -15.60
N PRO A 14 -1.11 7.09 -16.89
CA PRO A 14 -0.98 5.83 -17.59
C PRO A 14 0.18 5.00 -17.01
N ALA A 15 -0.10 3.73 -16.69
CA ALA A 15 0.89 2.78 -16.20
C ALA A 15 1.99 2.56 -17.24
N HIS A 16 3.22 2.93 -16.90
CA HIS A 16 4.41 2.59 -17.71
C HIS A 16 4.69 1.07 -17.62
N PRO A 17 5.31 0.45 -18.64
CA PRO A 17 5.67 -0.96 -18.57
C PRO A 17 6.92 -1.12 -17.69
N VAL A 18 6.75 -1.53 -16.43
CA VAL A 18 7.86 -1.59 -15.46
C VAL A 18 7.81 -2.86 -14.60
N HIS A 19 8.66 -3.84 -14.91
CA HIS A 19 8.84 -5.02 -14.06
C HIS A 19 9.38 -4.67 -12.65
N TYR A 20 10.21 -3.63 -12.54
CA TYR A 20 10.74 -3.14 -11.25
C TYR A 20 9.69 -2.39 -10.40
N ALA A 21 8.79 -1.61 -11.02
CA ALA A 21 7.68 -1.01 -10.30
C ALA A 21 6.72 -2.10 -9.81
N GLY A 22 6.43 -3.12 -10.63
CA GLY A 22 5.59 -4.24 -10.21
C GLY A 22 6.10 -4.95 -8.95
N TYR A 23 7.40 -5.25 -8.87
CA TYR A 23 8.00 -5.82 -7.66
C TYR A 23 7.87 -4.89 -6.45
N ARG A 24 8.16 -3.59 -6.62
CA ARG A 24 8.07 -2.62 -5.52
C ARG A 24 6.65 -2.41 -5.03
N CYS A 25 5.69 -2.29 -5.95
CA CYS A 25 4.27 -2.18 -5.60
C CYS A 25 3.82 -3.39 -4.78
N GLN A 26 4.20 -4.61 -5.21
CA GLN A 26 3.88 -5.82 -4.45
C GLN A 26 4.52 -5.80 -3.07
N HIS A 27 5.81 -5.48 -2.99
CA HIS A 27 6.55 -5.44 -1.72
C HIS A 27 5.97 -4.43 -0.71
N ASP A 28 5.75 -3.20 -1.14
CA ASP A 28 5.22 -2.13 -0.28
C ASP A 28 3.77 -2.45 0.15
N THR A 29 2.99 -3.10 -0.72
CA THR A 29 1.64 -3.57 -0.42
C THR A 29 1.64 -4.72 0.61
N ASP A 30 2.51 -5.71 0.44
CA ASP A 30 2.65 -6.84 1.38
C ASP A 30 3.08 -6.34 2.77
N TRP A 31 4.00 -5.38 2.82
CA TRP A 31 4.44 -4.76 4.06
C TRP A 31 3.32 -4.01 4.79
N ILE A 32 2.51 -3.23 4.08
CA ILE A 32 1.31 -2.57 4.64
C ILE A 32 0.31 -3.61 5.13
N ALA A 33 0.08 -4.68 4.36
CA ALA A 33 -0.83 -5.76 4.73
C ALA A 33 -0.39 -6.47 6.01
N ASP A 34 0.90 -6.77 6.15
CA ASP A 34 1.47 -7.38 7.34
C ASP A 34 1.36 -6.47 8.57
N LYS A 35 1.70 -5.19 8.44
CA LYS A 35 1.54 -4.25 9.56
C LYS A 35 0.09 -4.13 10.00
N THR A 36 -0.83 -4.04 9.04
CA THR A 36 -2.27 -4.00 9.31
C THR A 36 -2.72 -5.28 10.01
N ARG A 37 -2.31 -6.45 9.51
CA ARG A 37 -2.63 -7.76 10.10
C ARG A 37 -2.21 -7.82 11.57
N TRP A 38 -1.04 -7.31 11.91
CA TRP A 38 -0.48 -7.40 13.27
C TRP A 38 -0.72 -6.16 14.14
N GLY A 39 -1.47 -5.17 13.66
CA GLY A 39 -1.73 -3.93 14.41
C GLY A 39 -0.47 -3.09 14.67
N LEU A 40 0.53 -3.17 13.80
CA LEU A 40 1.78 -2.42 13.92
C LEU A 40 1.61 -0.99 13.36
N SER A 41 2.24 -0.01 14.01
CA SER A 41 2.23 1.37 13.55
C SER A 41 3.14 1.59 12.33
N ILE A 42 2.75 2.56 11.50
CA ILE A 42 3.59 3.18 10.47
C ILE A 42 4.00 4.55 11.00
N ASP A 43 5.30 4.80 11.13
CA ASP A 43 5.77 6.12 11.55
C ASP A 43 5.75 7.14 10.40
N ALA A 44 5.99 8.41 10.70
CA ALA A 44 5.93 9.48 9.71
C ALA A 44 6.99 9.34 8.60
N THR A 45 8.18 8.81 8.90
CA THR A 45 9.25 8.62 7.92
C THR A 45 8.88 7.52 6.92
N GLU A 46 8.37 6.42 7.46
CA GLU A 46 7.92 5.28 6.68
C GLU A 46 6.70 5.62 5.81
N ARG A 47 5.72 6.35 6.35
CA ARG A 47 4.57 6.84 5.57
C ARG A 47 5.03 7.67 4.37
N ASN A 48 5.95 8.60 4.57
CA ASN A 48 6.48 9.43 3.48
C ASN A 48 7.26 8.61 2.45
N ALA A 49 7.89 7.50 2.85
CA ALA A 49 8.54 6.59 1.91
C ALA A 49 7.48 5.85 1.08
N LEU A 50 6.50 5.22 1.73
CA LEU A 50 5.39 4.51 1.07
C LEU A 50 4.63 5.41 0.10
N ASP A 51 4.27 6.64 0.50
CA ASP A 51 3.58 7.60 -0.37
C ASP A 51 4.36 7.89 -1.66
N ARG A 52 5.70 8.00 -1.59
CA ARG A 52 6.55 8.20 -2.78
C ARG A 52 6.68 6.94 -3.62
N GLN A 53 6.79 5.78 -2.99
CA GLN A 53 7.02 4.52 -3.70
C GLN A 53 5.74 4.05 -4.42
N LEU A 54 4.58 4.26 -3.80
CA LEU A 54 3.28 3.85 -4.31
C LEU A 54 2.67 4.84 -5.31
N ALA A 55 3.25 6.02 -5.49
CA ALA A 55 2.75 7.06 -6.40
C ALA A 55 2.63 6.60 -7.87
N ASP A 56 3.41 5.60 -8.27
CA ASP A 56 3.40 5.01 -9.62
C ASP A 56 2.73 3.62 -9.66
N CYS A 57 2.14 3.17 -8.56
CA CYS A 57 1.46 1.88 -8.45
C CYS A 57 -0.04 1.99 -8.80
N PRO A 58 -0.65 0.92 -9.33
CA PRO A 58 -2.10 0.86 -9.48
C PRO A 58 -2.79 1.01 -8.13
N ASP A 59 -3.75 1.94 -8.05
CA ASP A 59 -4.64 2.05 -6.89
C ASP A 59 -5.65 0.91 -6.92
N GLN A 60 -5.50 -0.05 -5.99
CA GLN A 60 -6.31 -1.26 -5.91
C GLN A 60 -6.61 -1.60 -4.44
N PRO A 61 -7.81 -2.11 -4.12
CA PRO A 61 -8.12 -2.54 -2.77
C PRO A 61 -7.28 -3.76 -2.38
N ILE A 62 -6.87 -3.82 -1.11
CA ILE A 62 -6.27 -5.02 -0.50
C ILE A 62 -7.15 -5.55 0.63
N THR A 63 -7.31 -6.87 0.68
CA THR A 63 -8.04 -7.54 1.75
C THR A 63 -7.05 -8.08 2.77
N VAL A 64 -7.16 -7.63 4.02
CA VAL A 64 -6.32 -8.08 5.12
C VAL A 64 -7.16 -8.82 6.14
N THR A 65 -6.72 -10.02 6.53
CA THR A 65 -7.25 -10.71 7.70
C THR A 65 -6.42 -10.32 8.92
N LEU A 66 -7.04 -9.69 9.92
CA LEU A 66 -6.37 -9.33 11.15
C LEU A 66 -5.92 -10.57 11.93
N ALA A 67 -4.74 -10.50 12.54
CA ALA A 67 -4.30 -11.43 13.56
C ALA A 67 -5.20 -11.28 14.80
N ARG A 68 -5.50 -12.39 15.45
CA ARG A 68 -6.36 -12.45 16.64
C ARG A 68 -5.56 -12.23 17.92
#